data_AF-A0A924BJR5-F1
#
_entry.id   AF-A0A924BJR5-F1
#
_cell.length_a   1.000
_cell.length_b   1.000
_cell.length_c   1.000
_cell.angle_alpha   90.00
_cell.angle_beta   90.00
_cell.angle_gamma   90.00
#
_symmetry.space_group_name_H-M   'P 1'
#
loop_
_entity.id
_entity.type
_entity.pdbx_description
1 polymer ?
#
loop_
_entity_poly.entity_id
_entity_poly.type
_entity_poly.pdbx_seq_one_letter_code
_entity_poly.pdbx_strand_id
1 'polypeptide(L)'
;MALVSKKLIPDARGRISLKGLFDNADSFRAEKLDDGSILLTPFVEVPQREAWIYKNPEALSKLEKGLSQIGKEKGKYLGDFTQYINESDDE
;
A
#
# COMPACT_ATOMS: atom_id res chain seq x y z
N MET A 1 9.94 21.38 0.32
CA MET A 1 9.27 20.57 -0.74
C MET A 1 10.07 20.79 -2.02
N ALA A 2 10.69 19.75 -2.58
CA ALA A 2 11.47 19.88 -3.81
C ALA A 2 10.56 19.58 -5.00
N LEU A 3 10.48 20.51 -5.95
CA LEU A 3 9.78 20.26 -7.22
C LEU A 3 10.69 19.42 -8.11
N VAL A 4 10.32 18.16 -8.34
CA VAL A 4 10.98 17.31 -9.34
C VAL A 4 10.22 17.48 -10.65
N SER A 5 10.84 18.17 -11.62
CA SER A 5 10.29 18.33 -12.97
C SER A 5 11.01 17.40 -13.93
N LYS A 6 10.26 16.57 -14.65
CA LYS A 6 10.76 15.67 -15.67
C LYS A 6 9.85 15.75 -16.88
N LYS A 7 10.42 16.05 -18.05
CA LYS A 7 9.68 15.99 -19.32
C LYS A 7 9.41 14.53 -19.67
N LEU A 8 8.15 14.19 -19.85
CA LEU A 8 7.71 12.86 -20.29
C LEU A 8 7.33 12.90 -21.77
N ILE A 9 7.74 11.89 -22.52
CA ILE A 9 7.42 11.74 -23.94
C ILE A 9 6.56 10.49 -24.09
N PRO A 10 5.34 10.59 -24.65
CA PRO A 10 4.51 9.44 -24.92
C PRO A 10 5.17 8.51 -25.95
N ASP A 11 5.03 7.21 -25.77
CA ASP A 11 5.41 6.23 -26.78
C ASP A 11 4.39 6.18 -27.94
N ALA A 12 4.66 5.35 -28.95
CA ALA A 12 3.77 5.18 -30.10
C ALA A 12 2.35 4.66 -29.75
N ARG A 13 2.14 4.14 -28.53
CA ARG A 13 0.84 3.67 -28.03
C ARG A 13 0.21 4.69 -27.06
N GLY A 14 0.79 5.87 -26.92
CA GLY A 14 0.30 6.95 -26.06
C GLY A 14 0.61 6.77 -24.57
N ARG A 15 1.50 5.84 -24.20
CA ARG A 15 1.85 5.58 -22.78
C ARG A 15 2.97 6.50 -22.35
N ILE A 16 2.91 6.99 -21.10
CA ILE A 16 4.00 7.73 -20.45
C ILE A 16 4.61 6.89 -19.32
N SER A 17 5.92 6.91 -19.18
CA SER A 17 6.61 6.23 -18.08
C SER A 17 6.73 7.16 -16.88
N LEU A 18 6.16 6.75 -15.74
CA LEU A 18 6.26 7.48 -14.48
C LEU A 18 7.49 7.06 -13.65
N LYS A 19 8.40 6.26 -14.23
CA LYS A 19 9.59 5.77 -13.53
C LYS A 19 10.47 6.93 -13.05
N GLY A 20 10.83 6.89 -11.77
CA GLY A 20 11.62 7.92 -11.10
C GLY A 20 10.83 9.16 -10.68
N LEU A 21 9.50 9.15 -10.85
CA LEU A 21 8.59 10.13 -10.21
C LEU A 21 7.93 9.54 -8.96
N PHE A 22 7.74 8.21 -8.93
CA PHE A 22 7.20 7.47 -7.80
C PHE A 22 8.01 6.19 -7.58
N ASP A 23 8.23 5.83 -6.32
CA ASP A 23 9.00 4.64 -5.95
C ASP A 23 8.10 3.41 -5.73
N ASN A 24 6.93 3.59 -5.11
CA ASN A 24 6.05 2.49 -4.70
C ASN A 24 4.57 2.81 -4.95
N ALA A 25 4.09 2.57 -6.17
CA ALA A 25 2.67 2.68 -6.50
C ALA A 25 2.30 1.55 -7.46
N ASP A 26 1.22 0.83 -7.15
CA ASP A 26 0.71 -0.26 -7.99
C ASP A 26 -0.22 0.29 -9.07
N SER A 27 -0.98 1.33 -8.73
CA SER A 27 -1.90 1.99 -9.66
C SER A 27 -1.99 3.49 -9.42
N PHE A 28 -2.62 4.19 -10.36
CA PHE A 28 -2.86 5.63 -10.27
C PHE A 28 -4.30 5.95 -10.62
N ARG A 29 -4.92 6.82 -9.83
CA ARG A 29 -6.13 7.52 -10.27
C ARG A 29 -5.72 8.72 -11.11
N ALA A 30 -6.28 8.81 -12.31
CA ALA A 30 -6.08 9.94 -13.20
C ALA A 30 -7.34 10.81 -13.24
N GLU A 31 -7.18 12.08 -12.90
CA GLU A 31 -8.25 13.08 -12.93
C GLU A 31 -7.84 14.19 -13.89
N LYS A 32 -8.69 14.44 -14.91
CA LYS A 32 -8.50 15.55 -15.84
C LYS A 32 -9.21 16.78 -15.28
N LEU A 33 -8.47 17.86 -15.12
CA LEU A 33 -8.98 19.15 -14.68
C LEU A 33 -9.42 20.00 -15.89
N ASP A 34 -10.24 21.01 -15.63
CA ASP A 34 -10.82 21.88 -16.67
C ASP A 34 -9.76 22.70 -17.43
N ASP A 35 -8.63 23.00 -16.79
CA ASP A 35 -7.49 23.70 -17.38
C ASP A 35 -6.64 22.81 -18.30
N GLY A 36 -7.01 21.53 -18.44
CA GLY A 36 -6.30 20.54 -19.24
C GLY A 36 -5.17 19.83 -18.48
N SER A 37 -4.93 20.19 -17.23
CA SER A 37 -3.98 19.48 -16.36
C SER A 37 -4.50 18.08 -16.00
N ILE A 38 -3.59 17.15 -15.75
CA ILE A 38 -3.91 15.81 -15.25
C ILE A 38 -3.30 15.66 -13.87
N LEU A 39 -4.15 15.39 -12.87
CA LEU A 39 -3.73 15.00 -11.53
C LEU A 39 -3.61 13.48 -11.46
N LEU A 40 -2.46 12.99 -11.03
CA LEU A 40 -2.21 11.58 -10.79
C LEU A 40 -2.05 11.34 -9.29
N THR A 41 -2.95 10.55 -8.71
CA THR A 41 -2.86 10.12 -7.31
C THR A 41 -2.42 8.66 -7.25
N PRO A 42 -1.27 8.34 -6.60
CA PRO A 42 -0.81 6.95 -6.47
C PRO A 42 -1.67 6.15 -5.50
N PHE A 43 -1.84 4.86 -5.79
CA PHE A 43 -2.51 3.87 -4.96
C PHE A 43 -1.63 2.63 -4.82
N VAL A 44 -1.78 1.95 -3.68
CA VAL A 44 -1.20 0.64 -3.40
C VAL A 44 -2.35 -0.36 -3.31
N GLU A 45 -2.15 -1.55 -3.87
CA GLU A 45 -3.13 -2.63 -3.80
C GLU A 45 -2.98 -3.38 -2.47
N VAL A 46 -4.11 -3.64 -1.82
CA VAL A 46 -4.16 -4.43 -0.58
C VAL A 46 -4.84 -5.76 -0.89
N PRO A 47 -4.20 -6.92 -0.61
CA PRO A 47 -4.83 -8.22 -0.76
C PRO A 47 -6.17 -8.29 -0.04
N GLN A 48 -7.16 -8.98 -0.61
CA GLN A 48 -8.51 -9.05 -0.04
C GLN A 48 -8.52 -9.54 1.42
N ARG A 49 -7.67 -10.52 1.76
CA ARG A 49 -7.51 -11.06 3.11
C ARG A 49 -7.04 -10.02 4.14
N GLU A 50 -6.40 -8.94 3.71
CA GLU A 50 -5.85 -7.86 4.54
C GLU A 50 -6.70 -6.58 4.48
N ALA A 51 -7.55 -6.44 3.47
CA ALA A 51 -8.38 -5.24 3.25
C ALA A 51 -9.31 -4.91 4.42
N TRP A 52 -9.72 -5.90 5.22
CA TRP A 52 -10.59 -5.69 6.38
C TRP A 52 -9.90 -4.88 7.49
N ILE A 53 -8.57 -4.94 7.60
CA ILE A 53 -7.80 -4.20 8.63
C ILE A 53 -8.02 -2.70 8.44
N TYR A 54 -7.97 -2.24 7.19
CA TYR A 54 -8.18 -0.83 6.83
C TYR A 54 -9.63 -0.36 7.01
N LYS A 55 -10.59 -1.29 7.15
CA LYS A 55 -12.00 -1.00 7.45
C LYS A 55 -12.29 -1.02 8.96
N ASN A 56 -11.36 -1.51 9.79
CA ASN A 56 -11.51 -1.61 11.23
C ASN A 56 -10.43 -0.74 11.93
N PRO A 57 -10.77 0.49 12.35
CA PRO A 57 -9.82 1.41 12.98
C PRO A 57 -9.14 0.85 14.24
N GLU A 58 -9.85 0.03 15.01
CA GLU A 58 -9.28 -0.59 16.22
C GLU A 58 -8.21 -1.62 15.86
N ALA A 59 -8.49 -2.48 14.87
CA ALA A 59 -7.53 -3.47 14.39
C ALA A 59 -6.30 -2.79 13.77
N LEU A 60 -6.50 -1.74 12.98
CA LEU A 60 -5.42 -0.96 12.40
C LEU A 60 -4.52 -0.33 13.49
N SER A 61 -5.12 0.29 14.51
CA SER A 61 -4.35 0.88 15.62
C SER A 61 -3.54 -0.16 16.39
N LYS A 62 -4.11 -1.34 16.63
CA LYS A 62 -3.38 -2.46 17.27
C LYS A 62 -2.21 -2.93 16.41
N LEU A 63 -2.39 -3.05 15.09
CA LEU A 63 -1.35 -3.42 14.15
C LEU A 63 -0.20 -2.39 14.14
N GLU A 64 -0.52 -1.10 13.99
CA GLU A 64 0.46 -0.01 13.99
C GLU A 64 1.26 0.04 15.30
N LYS A 65 0.58 -0.18 16.44
CA LYS A 65 1.22 -0.28 17.75
C LYS A 65 2.19 -1.46 17.80
N GLY A 66 1.79 -2.63 17.31
CA GLY A 66 2.64 -3.82 17.25
C GLY A 66 3.89 -3.60 16.39
N LEU A 67 3.72 -3.08 15.17
CA LEU A 67 4.83 -2.72 14.27
C LEU A 67 5.80 -1.74 14.93
N SER A 68 5.27 -0.73 15.62
CA SER A 68 6.06 0.27 16.36
C SER A 68 6.84 -0.32 17.55
N GLN A 69 6.35 -1.40 18.16
CA GLN A 69 7.03 -2.08 19.27
C GLN A 69 8.17 -2.98 18.79
N ILE A 70 8.00 -3.65 17.66
CA ILE A 70 9.03 -4.51 17.04
C ILE A 70 10.24 -3.68 16.63
N GLY A 71 10.03 -2.52 16.00
CA GLY A 71 11.12 -1.61 15.62
C GLY A 71 11.91 -1.02 16.79
N LYS A 72 11.46 -1.22 18.04
CA LYS A 72 12.13 -0.79 19.28
C LYS A 72 12.67 -1.96 20.10
N GLU A 73 12.89 -3.12 19.47
CA GLU A 73 13.41 -4.36 20.09
C GLU A 73 12.54 -4.91 21.22
N LYS A 74 11.25 -4.54 21.30
CA LYS A 74 10.31 -5.04 22.32
C LYS A 74 9.56 -6.30 21.91
N GLY A 75 9.85 -6.86 20.73
CA GLY A 75 9.27 -8.11 20.28
C GLY A 75 9.85 -9.29 21.06
N LYS A 76 9.00 -10.13 21.63
CA LYS A 76 9.40 -11.41 22.23
C LYS A 76 8.82 -12.54 21.39
N TYR A 77 9.68 -13.48 20.96
CA TYR A 77 9.21 -14.72 20.35
C TYR A 77 8.51 -15.57 21.41
N LEU A 78 7.26 -15.95 21.16
CA LEU A 78 6.44 -16.73 22.09
C LEU A 78 6.32 -18.21 21.73
N GLY A 79 7.02 -18.66 20.67
CA GLY A 79 6.93 -20.02 20.16
C GLY A 79 6.04 -20.13 18.92
N ASP A 80 5.89 -21.37 18.45
CA ASP A 80 5.01 -21.73 17.35
C ASP A 80 3.57 -21.92 17.85
N PHE A 81 2.62 -21.32 17.13
CA PHE A 81 1.19 -21.39 17.44
C PHE A 81 0.42 -22.39 16.56
N THR A 82 1.09 -23.07 15.63
CA THR A 82 0.48 -24.07 14.73
C THR A 82 -0.27 -25.17 15.50
N GLN A 83 0.20 -25.51 16.70
CA GLN A 83 -0.44 -26.46 17.62
C GLN A 83 -1.89 -26.10 18.03
N TYR A 84 -2.32 -24.86 17.84
CA TYR A 84 -3.67 -24.39 18.17
C TYR A 84 -4.60 -24.30 16.96
N ILE A 85 -4.13 -24.68 15.76
CA ILE A 85 -5.00 -24.79 14.59
C ILE A 85 -5.88 -26.02 14.81
N ASN A 86 -7.20 -25.80 14.91
CA ASN A 86 -8.15 -26.89 15.04
C ASN A 86 -8.47 -27.40 13.62
N GLU A 87 -8.29 -28.69 13.37
CA GLU A 87 -8.54 -29.36 12.07
C GLU A 87 -10.02 -29.38 11.64
N SER A 88 -10.90 -28.67 12.34
CA SER A 88 -12.35 -28.73 12.17
C SER A 88 -12.96 -27.60 11.32
N ASP A 89 -12.16 -26.72 10.72
CA ASP A 89 -12.65 -25.58 9.91
C ASP A 89 -12.61 -25.84 8.38
N ASP A 90 -12.67 -27.12 7.96
CA ASP A 90 -12.94 -27.52 6.57
C ASP A 90 -14.42 -27.92 6.41
N GLU A 91 -15.33 -26.94 6.30
CA GLU A 91 -16.68 -27.09 5.69
C GLU A 91 -17.06 -25.86 4.84
#